data_AF-A0A961RM67-F1
#
_entry.id   AF-A0A961RM67-F1
#
_cell.length_a   1.000
_cell.length_b   1.000
_cell.length_c   1.000
_cell.angle_alpha   90.00
_cell.angle_beta   90.00
_cell.angle_gamma   90.00
#
_symmetry.space_group_name_H-M   'P 1'
#
loop_
_entity.id
_entity.type
_entity.pdbx_description
1 polymer ?
#
loop_
_entity_poly.entity_id
_entity_poly.type
_entity_poly.pdbx_seq_one_letter_code
_entity_poly.pdbx_strand_id
1 'polypeptide(L)'
;MAENKKKPNPIDIHVGSRIRLRRNMLGMSQEKLGESLGITFQQIQKYEKGTNRVGASRLQAISDVLQVPVAFFFEDAPGQSGSSEGLAEDNSTSYVVDFLNSTEGLQLNRAFVRITDPKVRRKVIDLVRTLGDVEAE
;
A
#
# COMPACT_ATOMS: atom_id res chain seq x y z
N MET A 1 -22.30 19.76 21.16
CA MET A 1 -22.64 19.01 19.94
C MET A 1 -21.41 18.22 19.55
N ALA A 2 -21.36 16.91 19.85
CA ALA A 2 -20.19 16.09 19.53
C ALA A 2 -20.25 15.70 18.05
N GLU A 3 -19.32 16.20 17.25
CA GLU A 3 -19.20 15.84 15.84
C GLU A 3 -18.99 14.33 15.69
N ASN A 4 -19.96 13.68 15.04
CA ASN A 4 -19.88 12.29 14.65
C ASN A 4 -18.83 12.18 13.52
N LYS A 5 -17.54 12.06 13.88
CA LYS A 5 -16.45 11.75 12.94
C LYS A 5 -16.76 10.38 12.35
N LYS A 6 -17.48 10.36 11.22
CA LYS A 6 -17.72 9.16 10.43
C LYS A 6 -16.36 8.52 10.14
N LYS A 7 -16.13 7.33 10.71
CA LYS A 7 -14.95 6.53 10.40
C LYS A 7 -14.90 6.33 8.88
N PRO A 8 -13.74 6.55 8.24
CA PRO A 8 -13.60 6.32 6.80
C PRO A 8 -13.98 4.88 6.44
N ASN A 9 -14.52 4.66 5.24
CA ASN A 9 -14.85 3.32 4.78
C ASN A 9 -13.54 2.53 4.60
N PRO A 10 -13.44 1.27 5.05
CA PRO A 10 -12.28 0.42 4.79
C PRO A 10 -11.84 0.38 3.31
N ILE A 11 -12.80 0.41 2.37
CA ILE A 11 -12.51 0.44 0.93
C ILE A 11 -11.83 1.75 0.52
N ASP A 12 -12.29 2.89 1.06
CA ASP A 12 -11.71 4.21 0.77
C ASP A 12 -10.26 4.29 1.30
N ILE A 13 -10.00 3.71 2.48
CA ILE A 13 -8.65 3.60 3.06
C ILE A 13 -7.75 2.73 2.18
N HIS A 14 -8.25 1.58 1.74
CA HIS A 14 -7.53 0.65 0.89
C HIS A 14 -7.13 1.28 -0.44
N VAL A 15 -8.10 1.87 -1.15
CA VAL A 15 -7.86 2.59 -2.41
C VAL A 15 -6.81 3.69 -2.20
N GLY A 16 -6.93 4.46 -1.11
CA GLY A 16 -5.95 5.48 -0.74
C GLY A 16 -4.53 4.92 -0.54
N SER A 17 -4.41 3.78 0.13
CA SER A 17 -3.14 3.07 0.35
C SER A 17 -2.52 2.61 -0.98
N ARG A 18 -3.31 2.04 -1.89
CA ARG A 18 -2.85 1.61 -3.23
C ARG A 18 -2.37 2.79 -4.08
N ILE A 19 -3.07 3.92 -4.03
CA ILE A 19 -2.63 5.17 -4.70
C ILE A 19 -1.26 5.61 -4.18
N ARG A 20 -1.09 5.66 -2.85
CA ARG A 20 0.16 6.05 -2.21
C ARG A 20 1.30 5.09 -2.57
N LEU A 21 1.05 3.79 -2.51
CA LEU A 21 2.02 2.75 -2.85
C LEU A 21 2.54 2.95 -4.27
N ARG A 22 1.64 3.01 -5.25
CA ARG A 22 2.03 3.15 -6.65
C ARG A 22 2.74 4.47 -6.93
N ARG A 23 2.26 5.58 -6.35
CA ARG A 23 2.92 6.89 -6.46
C ARG A 23 4.37 6.82 -5.95
N ASN A 24 4.61 6.17 -4.80
CA ASN A 24 5.95 6.01 -4.23
C ASN A 24 6.86 5.13 -5.11
N MET A 25 6.32 4.05 -5.70
CA MET A 25 7.09 3.21 -6.64
C MET A 25 7.56 3.98 -7.88
N LEU A 26 6.80 4.99 -8.31
CA LEU A 26 7.17 5.90 -9.40
C LEU A 26 8.07 7.06 -8.94
N GLY A 27 8.44 7.13 -7.66
CA GLY A 27 9.21 8.26 -7.11
C GLY A 27 8.49 9.60 -7.21
N MET A 28 7.15 9.59 -7.29
CA MET A 28 6.33 10.78 -7.52
C MET A 28 5.91 11.42 -6.20
N SER A 29 5.96 12.74 -6.08
CA SER A 29 5.48 13.47 -4.89
C SER A 29 3.96 13.69 -4.93
N GLN A 30 3.36 14.02 -3.79
CA GLN A 30 1.92 14.35 -3.73
C GLN A 30 1.59 15.62 -4.53
N GLU A 31 2.50 16.61 -4.54
CA GLU A 31 2.35 17.83 -5.36
C GLU A 31 2.30 17.45 -6.84
N LYS A 32 3.25 16.63 -7.32
CA LYS A 32 3.31 16.22 -8.73
C LYS A 32 2.07 15.45 -9.18
N LEU A 33 1.54 14.56 -8.33
CA LEU A 33 0.28 13.86 -8.61
C LEU A 33 -0.90 14.84 -8.61
N GLY A 34 -0.92 15.79 -7.67
CA GLY A 34 -1.94 16.85 -7.60
C GLY A 34 -1.96 17.72 -8.85
N GLU A 35 -0.80 18.20 -9.30
CA GLU A 35 -0.63 18.99 -10.52
C GLU A 35 -1.14 18.25 -11.74
N SER A 36 -0.77 16.97 -11.89
CA SER A 36 -1.23 16.12 -13.01
C SER A 36 -2.75 15.92 -13.05
N LEU A 37 -3.42 16.10 -11.91
CA LEU A 37 -4.86 15.92 -11.74
C LEU A 37 -5.62 17.26 -11.60
N GLY A 38 -4.92 18.39 -11.63
CA GLY A 38 -5.49 19.72 -11.39
C GLY A 38 -6.10 19.89 -10.00
N ILE A 39 -5.53 19.24 -8.96
CA ILE A 39 -5.99 19.32 -7.57
C ILE A 39 -4.83 19.59 -6.61
N THR A 40 -5.14 20.05 -5.40
CA THR A 40 -4.11 20.40 -4.41
C THR A 40 -3.45 19.16 -3.81
N PHE A 41 -2.19 19.31 -3.33
CA PHE A 41 -1.49 18.24 -2.60
C PHE A 41 -2.27 17.77 -1.37
N GLN A 42 -2.98 18.69 -0.69
CA GLN A 42 -3.84 18.35 0.45
C GLN A 42 -4.99 17.44 0.05
N GLN A 43 -5.53 17.60 -1.16
CA GLN A 43 -6.58 16.71 -1.67
C GLN A 43 -6.05 15.32 -1.96
N ILE A 44 -4.84 15.21 -2.54
CA ILE A 44 -4.13 13.93 -2.69
C ILE A 44 -3.90 13.29 -1.33
N GLN A 45 -3.43 14.05 -0.34
CA GLN A 45 -3.22 13.53 1.01
C GLN A 45 -4.50 12.99 1.64
N LYS A 46 -5.66 13.65 1.39
CA LYS A 46 -6.97 13.17 1.86
C LYS A 46 -7.44 11.90 1.14
N TYR A 47 -7.14 11.77 -0.15
CA TYR A 47 -7.39 10.53 -0.89
C TYR A 47 -6.50 9.38 -0.38
N GLU A 48 -5.20 9.62 -0.21
CA GLU A 48 -4.26 8.60 0.27
C GLU A 48 -4.55 8.14 1.69
N LYS A 49 -5.16 8.99 2.53
CA LYS A 49 -5.61 8.64 3.87
C LYS A 49 -7.01 7.99 3.89
N GLY A 50 -7.71 7.93 2.77
CA GLY A 50 -9.10 7.49 2.68
C GLY A 50 -10.12 8.41 3.36
N THR A 51 -9.70 9.59 3.86
CA THR A 51 -10.61 10.53 4.54
C THR A 51 -11.57 11.21 3.56
N ASN A 52 -11.17 11.30 2.28
CA ASN A 52 -12.04 11.69 1.18
C ASN A 52 -12.19 10.52 0.22
N ARG A 53 -13.43 10.28 -0.23
CA ARG A 53 -13.72 9.30 -1.26
C ARG A 53 -13.18 9.75 -2.61
N VAL A 54 -12.66 8.80 -3.38
CA VAL A 54 -12.27 9.01 -4.77
C VAL A 54 -13.43 8.59 -5.66
N GLY A 55 -14.04 9.54 -6.37
CA GLY A 55 -15.10 9.23 -7.34
C GLY A 55 -14.55 8.51 -8.58
N ALA A 56 -15.41 7.77 -9.30
CA ALA A 56 -15.00 6.92 -10.43
C ALA A 56 -14.19 7.67 -11.51
N SER A 57 -14.65 8.84 -11.95
CA SER A 57 -13.92 9.68 -12.93
C SER A 57 -12.53 10.09 -12.42
N ARG A 58 -12.41 10.37 -11.12
CA ARG A 58 -11.12 10.72 -10.52
C ARG A 58 -10.21 9.52 -10.40
N LEU A 59 -10.76 8.35 -10.07
CA LEU A 59 -10.01 7.10 -9.98
C LEU A 59 -9.45 6.69 -11.34
N GLN A 60 -10.21 6.88 -12.42
CA GLN A 60 -9.73 6.72 -13.80
C GLN A 60 -8.57 7.67 -14.11
N ALA A 61 -8.70 8.97 -13.81
CA ALA A 61 -7.60 9.91 -14.05
C ALA A 61 -6.34 9.55 -13.24
N ILE A 62 -6.50 9.07 -12.01
CA ILE A 62 -5.39 8.58 -11.19
C ILE A 62 -4.76 7.32 -11.80
N SER A 63 -5.57 6.39 -12.34
CA SER A 63 -5.07 5.18 -13.00
C SER A 63 -4.19 5.52 -14.20
N ASP A 64 -4.61 6.52 -14.99
CA ASP A 64 -3.88 6.96 -16.18
C ASP A 64 -2.54 7.61 -15.80
N VAL A 65 -2.53 8.51 -14.81
CA VAL A 65 -1.31 9.17 -14.33
C VAL A 65 -0.33 8.19 -13.69
N LEU A 66 -0.84 7.20 -12.94
CA LEU A 66 -0.03 6.19 -12.26
C LEU A 66 0.29 4.97 -13.14
N GLN A 67 -0.19 4.96 -14.39
CA GLN A 67 0.03 3.91 -15.39
C GLN A 67 -0.29 2.52 -14.84
N VAL A 68 -1.47 2.35 -14.27
CA VAL A 68 -2.00 1.07 -13.77
C VAL A 68 -3.47 0.93 -14.16
N PRO A 69 -4.00 -0.29 -14.35
CA PRO A 69 -5.43 -0.50 -14.50
C PRO A 69 -6.21 -0.03 -13.26
N VAL A 70 -7.46 0.41 -13.40
CA VAL A 70 -8.31 0.82 -12.26
C VAL A 70 -8.48 -0.32 -11.23
N ALA A 71 -8.50 -1.57 -11.69
CA ALA A 71 -8.59 -2.75 -10.84
C ALA A 71 -7.48 -2.81 -9.78
N PHE A 72 -6.28 -2.29 -10.08
CA PHE A 72 -5.14 -2.23 -9.17
C PHE A 72 -5.46 -1.60 -7.81
N PHE A 73 -6.38 -0.64 -7.76
CA PHE A 73 -6.75 0.06 -6.53
C PHE A 73 -7.70 -0.75 -5.63
N PHE A 74 -8.29 -1.82 -6.17
CA PHE A 74 -9.23 -2.69 -5.47
C PHE A 74 -8.71 -4.11 -5.26
N GLU A 75 -7.56 -4.47 -5.85
CA GLU A 75 -6.86 -5.72 -5.54
C GLU A 75 -6.67 -5.85 -4.03
N ASP A 76 -7.05 -7.00 -3.47
CA ASP A 76 -6.97 -7.33 -2.04
C ASP A 76 -7.82 -6.43 -1.13
N ALA A 77 -8.89 -5.82 -1.67
CA ALA A 77 -9.77 -4.97 -0.88
C ALA A 77 -10.56 -5.76 0.19
N PRO A 78 -10.75 -5.20 1.39
CA PRO A 78 -11.53 -5.87 2.44
C PRO A 78 -12.98 -6.12 1.98
N GLY A 79 -13.38 -7.40 1.99
CA GLY A 79 -14.73 -7.84 1.57
C GLY A 79 -14.80 -8.40 0.14
N GLN A 80 -13.69 -8.53 -0.58
CA GLN A 80 -13.60 -9.29 -1.84
C GLN A 80 -13.57 -10.81 -1.55
N SER A 81 -14.63 -11.35 -0.94
CA SER A 81 -14.80 -12.79 -0.70
C SER A 81 -15.51 -13.51 -1.85
N GLY A 82 -15.46 -12.98 -3.08
CA GLY A 82 -16.14 -13.63 -4.20
C GLY A 82 -15.59 -13.19 -5.55
N SER A 83 -15.29 -14.17 -6.41
CA SER A 83 -14.81 -14.06 -7.79
C SER A 83 -13.31 -13.77 -8.00
N SER A 84 -12.46 -14.58 -7.39
CA SER A 84 -11.31 -15.17 -8.12
C SER A 84 -11.08 -16.57 -7.60
N GLU A 85 -11.84 -17.52 -8.14
CA GLU A 85 -11.48 -18.93 -8.11
C GLU A 85 -10.16 -19.09 -8.85
N GLY A 86 -9.05 -19.20 -8.12
CA GLY A 86 -7.75 -19.56 -8.69
C GLY A 86 -6.59 -18.71 -8.16
N LEU A 87 -6.23 -18.92 -6.89
CA LEU A 87 -4.90 -19.24 -6.36
C LEU A 87 -4.92 -18.92 -4.87
N ALA A 88 -4.65 -19.94 -4.05
CA ALA A 88 -4.58 -19.83 -2.61
C ALA A 88 -3.37 -18.99 -2.19
N GLU A 89 -3.52 -17.67 -2.09
CA GLU A 89 -2.58 -16.77 -1.40
C GLU A 89 -3.37 -15.85 -0.44
N ASP A 90 -4.25 -16.46 0.37
CA ASP A 90 -5.08 -15.75 1.33
C ASP A 90 -4.25 -15.40 2.60
N ASN A 91 -4.37 -14.16 3.06
CA ASN A 91 -3.70 -13.57 4.24
C ASN A 91 -2.20 -13.24 4.14
N SER A 92 -1.43 -13.91 3.27
CA SER A 92 0.03 -13.72 3.29
C SER A 92 0.50 -12.37 2.71
N THR A 93 -0.14 -11.94 1.62
CA THR A 93 0.23 -10.70 0.94
C THR A 93 -0.20 -9.47 1.73
N SER A 94 -1.33 -9.54 2.45
CA SER A 94 -1.85 -8.43 3.26
C SER A 94 -0.91 -8.04 4.39
N TYR A 95 -0.37 -9.01 5.16
CA TYR A 95 0.61 -8.71 6.21
C TYR A 95 1.90 -8.12 5.63
N VAL A 96 2.32 -8.57 4.44
CA VAL A 96 3.53 -8.03 3.78
C VAL A 96 3.32 -6.58 3.39
N VAL A 97 2.17 -6.24 2.80
CA VAL A 97 1.86 -4.87 2.38
C VAL A 97 1.75 -3.92 3.58
N ASP A 98 1.10 -4.35 4.66
CA ASP A 98 0.99 -3.54 5.88
C ASP A 98 2.37 -3.35 6.55
N PHE A 99 3.19 -4.40 6.57
CA PHE A 99 4.57 -4.32 7.06
C PHE A 99 5.44 -3.39 6.21
N LEU A 100 5.37 -3.49 4.88
CA LEU A 100 6.14 -2.60 3.99
C LEU A 100 5.76 -1.13 4.14
N ASN A 101 4.55 -0.84 4.60
CA ASN A 101 4.06 0.51 4.88
C ASN A 101 4.32 0.98 6.32
N SER A 102 4.76 0.09 7.22
CA SER A 102 5.11 0.45 8.60
C SER A 102 6.46 1.18 8.66
N THR A 103 6.67 1.96 9.72
CA THR A 103 7.94 2.67 9.92
C THR A 103 9.09 1.68 10.06
N GLU A 104 8.83 0.59 10.79
CA GLU A 104 9.75 -0.50 11.08
C GLU A 104 10.11 -1.28 9.80
N GLY A 105 9.13 -1.59 8.95
CA GLY A 105 9.37 -2.31 7.70
C GLY A 105 10.16 -1.49 6.68
N LEU A 106 9.89 -0.17 6.59
CA LEU A 106 10.69 0.74 5.77
C LEU A 106 12.13 0.87 6.29
N GLN A 107 12.33 0.94 7.60
CA GLN A 107 13.67 0.99 8.20
C GLN A 107 14.44 -0.32 7.98
N LEU A 108 13.79 -1.48 8.17
CA LEU A 108 14.39 -2.78 7.94
C LEU A 108 14.81 -2.93 6.48
N ASN A 109 13.93 -2.59 5.52
CA ASN A 109 14.26 -2.67 4.09
C ASN A 109 15.46 -1.78 3.73
N ARG A 110 15.49 -0.54 4.21
CA ARG A 110 16.62 0.38 3.96
C ARG A 110 17.93 -0.15 4.54
N ALA A 111 17.90 -0.73 5.73
CA ALA A 111 19.07 -1.33 6.36
C ALA A 111 19.53 -2.59 5.61
N PHE A 112 18.59 -3.46 5.23
CA PHE A 112 18.86 -4.72 4.56
C PHE A 112 19.47 -4.54 3.17
N VAL A 113 18.99 -3.56 2.39
CA VAL A 113 19.54 -3.24 1.05
C VAL A 113 21.01 -2.83 1.10
N ARG A 114 21.46 -2.21 2.21
CA ARG A 114 22.88 -1.82 2.40
C ARG A 114 23.82 -2.99 2.63
N ILE A 115 23.29 -4.17 2.97
CA ILE A 115 24.10 -5.38 3.10
C ILE A 115 24.42 -5.88 1.70
N THR A 116 25.67 -5.80 1.26
CA THR A 116 26.08 -6.26 -0.08
C THR A 116 26.43 -7.74 -0.13
N ASP A 117 26.89 -8.31 0.97
CA ASP A 117 27.26 -9.73 1.06
C ASP A 117 26.00 -10.64 1.15
N PRO A 118 25.76 -11.53 0.18
CA PRO A 118 24.62 -12.44 0.19
C PRO A 118 24.65 -13.43 1.37
N LYS A 119 25.83 -13.81 1.88
CA LYS A 119 25.95 -14.68 3.05
C LYS A 119 25.47 -13.98 4.31
N VAL A 120 25.76 -12.68 4.46
CA VAL A 120 25.29 -11.88 5.58
C VAL A 120 23.78 -11.65 5.50
N ARG A 121 23.24 -11.36 4.30
CA ARG A 121 21.79 -11.29 4.09
C ARG A 121 21.08 -12.55 4.55
N ARG A 122 21.61 -13.72 4.18
CA ARG A 122 21.05 -15.02 4.59
C ARG A 122 21.04 -15.19 6.11
N LYS A 123 22.16 -14.88 6.78
CA LYS A 123 22.22 -14.92 8.26
C LYS A 123 21.21 -14.00 8.93
N VAL A 124 20.97 -12.80 8.38
CA VAL A 124 19.96 -11.87 8.92
C VAL A 124 18.55 -12.43 8.74
N ILE A 125 18.25 -13.03 7.58
CA ILE A 125 16.96 -13.71 7.36
C ILE A 125 16.80 -14.88 8.33
N ASP A 126 17.83 -15.70 8.50
CA ASP A 126 17.81 -16.84 9.42
C ASP A 126 17.55 -16.39 10.85
N LEU A 127 18.21 -15.31 11.30
CA LEU A 127 17.96 -14.71 12.62
C LEU A 127 16.51 -14.26 12.79
N VAL A 128 15.96 -13.55 11.80
CA VAL A 128 14.56 -13.08 11.85
C VAL A 128 13.59 -14.26 11.88
N ARG A 129 13.87 -15.35 11.16
CA ARG A 129 13.08 -16.59 11.22
C ARG A 129 13.13 -17.22 12.60
N THR A 130 14.32 -17.35 13.18
CA THR A 130 14.50 -17.91 14.54
C THR A 130 13.76 -17.09 15.60
N LEU A 131 13.72 -15.76 15.47
CA LEU A 131 13.02 -14.89 16.41
C LEU A 131 11.49 -14.89 16.23
N GLY A 132 11.00 -15.31 15.06
CA GLY A 132 9.58 -15.25 14.71
C GLY A 132 8.78 -16.52 14.98
N ASP A 133 9.37 -17.54 15.62
CA ASP A 133 8.79 -18.88 15.82
C ASP A 133 8.26 -19.53 14.53
N VAL A 134 8.79 -19.13 13.37
CA VAL A 134 8.53 -19.81 12.10
C VAL A 134 9.62 -20.86 11.96
N GLU A 135 9.38 -22.05 12.50
CA GLU A 135 10.24 -23.21 12.26
C GLU A 135 10.43 -23.38 10.75
N ALA A 136 11.69 -23.50 10.34
CA ALA A 136 12.05 -23.74 8.96
C ALA A 136 11.62 -25.16 8.57
N GLU A 137 10.54 -25.28 7.81
CA GLU A 137 10.33 -26.43 6.92
C GLU A 137 11.29 -26.36 5.71
#